data_AF-A0A6H1L6T5-F1
#
_entry.id   AF-A0A6H1L6T5-F1
#
_cell.length_a   1.000
_cell.length_b   1.000
_cell.length_c   1.000
_cell.angle_alpha   90.00
_cell.angle_beta   90.00
_cell.angle_gamma   90.00
#
_symmetry.space_group_name_H-M   'P 1'
#
loop_
_entity.id
_entity.type
_entity.pdbx_description
1 polymer ?
#
loop_
_entity_poly.entity_id
_entity_poly.type
_entity_poly.pdbx_seq_one_letter_code
_entity_poly.pdbx_strand_id
1 'polypeptide(L)'
;MKLRKTTVLASAVLLSLTMLSQAEAAGQEDELQQQIDQVLAKTSGGVQISRNEIAWNGGEAIMSFPLPGEDTAPPSSDAAVKLQAKVAGVSAKSVAAAAADGKALAADDGCPTQTFGNDWYCFYQYENFGGRRLQWNESHPHTDLVFFSVYDFDNKTSSWSNKGGKYIYVDGRSVTGQDRSCDQGSISLWQEAPHSSKAYVGASLDNKADCFWTS
;
A
#
# COMPACT_ATOMS: atom_id res chain seq x y z
N MET A 1 -38.22 -70.48 26.22
CA MET A 1 -39.26 -70.15 25.22
C MET A 1 -38.67 -69.14 24.23
N LYS A 2 -39.09 -69.23 22.96
CA LYS A 2 -38.51 -68.70 21.71
C LYS A 2 -38.41 -67.16 21.49
N LEU A 3 -37.38 -66.76 20.71
CA LEU A 3 -37.32 -65.73 19.61
C LEU A 3 -37.30 -64.22 20.01
N ARG A 4 -36.61 -63.24 19.37
CA ARG A 4 -36.00 -62.95 18.03
C ARG A 4 -34.89 -61.86 18.19
N LYS A 5 -33.73 -61.90 17.51
CA LYS A 5 -33.30 -61.11 16.30
C LYS A 5 -33.79 -59.62 16.29
N THR A 6 -33.00 -58.57 16.03
CA THR A 6 -32.22 -58.28 14.80
C THR A 6 -31.39 -56.98 14.95
N THR A 7 -30.23 -56.92 14.29
CA THR A 7 -29.29 -55.80 14.04
C THR A 7 -29.88 -54.66 13.18
N VAL A 8 -29.43 -53.40 13.35
CA VAL A 8 -29.13 -52.46 12.23
C VAL A 8 -28.02 -51.47 12.63
N LEU A 9 -26.92 -51.45 11.86
CA LEU A 9 -25.90 -50.40 11.79
C LEU A 9 -26.45 -49.20 10.99
N ALA A 10 -26.21 -47.98 11.45
CA ALA A 10 -26.34 -46.78 10.61
C ALA A 10 -25.03 -45.98 10.67
N SER A 11 -24.17 -46.21 9.68
CA SER A 11 -23.11 -45.29 9.28
C SER A 11 -23.74 -44.23 8.36
N ALA A 12 -23.63 -42.95 8.72
CA ALA A 12 -24.04 -41.85 7.86
C ALA A 12 -22.86 -40.89 7.64
N VAL A 13 -22.29 -41.04 6.44
CA VAL A 13 -21.50 -40.13 5.61
C VAL A 13 -21.32 -38.69 6.13
N LEU A 14 -20.10 -38.35 6.55
CA LEU A 14 -19.57 -36.97 6.64
C LEU A 14 -18.83 -36.66 5.34
N LEU A 15 -19.53 -36.19 4.31
CA LEU A 15 -18.89 -35.59 3.13
C LEU A 15 -19.79 -34.48 2.62
N SER A 16 -19.28 -33.24 2.65
CA SER A 16 -19.58 -32.08 1.78
C SER A 16 -19.61 -30.76 2.56
N LEU A 17 -18.46 -30.21 2.94
CA LEU A 17 -18.36 -28.81 3.40
C LEU A 17 -17.16 -28.03 2.82
N THR A 18 -16.38 -28.59 1.90
CA THR A 18 -15.17 -27.95 1.38
C THR A 18 -15.37 -27.11 0.12
N MET A 19 -16.55 -27.13 -0.52
CA MET A 19 -16.77 -26.47 -1.82
C MET A 19 -17.12 -24.98 -1.74
N LEU A 20 -17.68 -24.48 -0.63
CA LEU A 20 -18.08 -23.06 -0.54
C LEU A 20 -16.88 -22.11 -0.37
N SER A 21 -15.80 -22.54 0.29
CA SER A 21 -14.65 -21.68 0.59
C SER A 21 -13.80 -21.33 -0.64
N GLN A 22 -13.78 -22.17 -1.69
CA GLN A 22 -12.98 -21.89 -2.89
C GLN A 22 -13.63 -20.86 -3.83
N ALA A 23 -14.96 -20.82 -3.90
CA ALA A 23 -15.67 -19.87 -4.75
C ALA A 23 -15.58 -18.43 -4.24
N GLU A 24 -15.58 -18.25 -2.91
CA GLU A 24 -15.47 -16.94 -2.28
C GLU A 24 -14.05 -16.37 -2.42
N ALA A 25 -13.02 -17.20 -2.24
CA ALA A 25 -11.62 -16.79 -2.47
C ALA A 25 -11.36 -16.40 -3.93
N ALA A 26 -11.97 -17.10 -4.90
CA ALA A 26 -11.85 -16.76 -6.32
C ALA A 26 -12.54 -15.43 -6.65
N GLY A 27 -13.75 -15.18 -6.14
CA GLY A 27 -14.44 -13.90 -6.37
C GLY A 27 -13.71 -12.70 -5.75
N GLN A 28 -13.11 -12.92 -4.58
CA GLN A 28 -12.26 -11.96 -3.90
C GLN A 28 -10.96 -11.64 -4.66
N GLU A 29 -10.36 -12.63 -5.30
CA GLU A 29 -9.22 -12.44 -6.20
C GLU A 29 -9.58 -11.57 -7.42
N ASP A 30 -10.76 -11.81 -8.00
CA ASP A 30 -11.26 -11.02 -9.12
C ASP A 30 -11.51 -9.55 -8.74
N GLU A 31 -12.01 -9.28 -7.53
CA GLU A 31 -12.22 -7.91 -7.03
C GLU A 31 -10.92 -7.13 -6.87
N LEU A 32 -9.87 -7.75 -6.33
CA LEU A 32 -8.55 -7.11 -6.22
C LEU A 32 -7.98 -6.78 -7.61
N GLN A 33 -8.04 -7.72 -8.55
CA GLN A 33 -7.54 -7.48 -9.90
C GLN A 33 -8.32 -6.35 -10.59
N GLN A 34 -9.64 -6.28 -10.42
CA GLN A 34 -10.44 -5.18 -10.94
C GLN A 34 -10.02 -3.82 -10.38
N GLN A 35 -9.65 -3.72 -9.09
CA GLN A 35 -9.14 -2.48 -8.51
C GLN A 35 -7.80 -2.07 -9.14
N ILE A 36 -6.90 -3.03 -9.35
CA ILE A 36 -5.61 -2.80 -10.03
C ILE A 36 -5.85 -2.32 -11.46
N ASP A 37 -6.71 -3.01 -12.21
CA ASP A 37 -7.04 -2.66 -13.59
C ASP A 37 -7.66 -1.27 -13.68
N GLN A 38 -8.48 -0.87 -12.72
CA GLN A 38 -9.04 0.49 -12.64
C GLN A 38 -7.96 1.55 -12.44
N VAL A 39 -6.98 1.31 -11.57
CA VAL A 39 -5.86 2.25 -11.38
C VAL A 39 -5.00 2.31 -12.65
N LEU A 40 -4.67 1.17 -13.25
CA LEU A 40 -3.90 1.12 -14.49
C LEU A 40 -4.63 1.77 -15.68
N ALA A 41 -5.96 1.73 -15.72
CA ALA A 41 -6.74 2.38 -16.76
C ALA A 41 -6.79 3.92 -16.60
N LYS A 42 -6.67 4.44 -15.37
CA LYS A 42 -6.72 5.88 -15.06
C LYS A 42 -5.35 6.55 -15.04
N THR A 43 -4.29 5.78 -14.78
CA THR A 43 -2.93 6.29 -14.61
C THR A 43 -2.09 5.95 -15.85
N SER A 44 -1.01 6.70 -16.08
CA SER A 44 -0.07 6.43 -17.16
C SER A 44 1.25 5.90 -16.61
N GLY A 45 1.85 4.92 -17.28
CA GLY A 45 3.17 4.37 -16.93
C GLY A 45 3.17 3.37 -15.76
N GLY A 46 2.02 3.10 -15.14
CA GLY A 46 1.89 2.08 -14.11
C GLY A 46 2.05 0.67 -14.68
N VAL A 47 2.75 -0.20 -13.96
CA VAL A 47 2.93 -1.61 -14.30
C VAL A 47 2.61 -2.45 -13.06
N GLN A 48 1.72 -3.44 -13.20
CA GLN A 48 1.52 -4.42 -12.14
C GLN A 48 2.77 -5.29 -11.98
N ILE A 49 3.36 -5.31 -10.80
CA ILE A 49 4.62 -6.01 -10.50
C ILE A 49 4.42 -7.26 -9.63
N SER A 50 3.26 -7.39 -9.00
CA SER A 50 2.87 -8.54 -8.19
C SER A 50 1.34 -8.67 -8.15
N ARG A 51 0.82 -9.65 -7.41
CA ARG A 51 -0.64 -9.87 -7.26
C ARG A 51 -1.38 -8.65 -6.75
N ASN A 52 -0.74 -7.80 -5.95
CA ASN A 52 -1.37 -6.70 -5.23
C ASN A 52 -0.59 -5.39 -5.31
N GLU A 53 0.31 -5.22 -6.30
CA GLU A 53 1.15 -4.03 -6.39
C GLU A 53 1.31 -3.50 -7.81
N ILE A 54 1.34 -2.17 -7.92
CA ILE A 54 1.65 -1.41 -9.13
C ILE A 54 2.89 -0.57 -8.86
N ALA A 55 3.80 -0.48 -9.82
CA ALA A 55 4.94 0.43 -9.78
C ALA A 55 4.90 1.41 -10.96
N TRP A 56 5.38 2.62 -10.71
CA TRP A 56 5.62 3.65 -11.71
C TRP A 56 7.11 4.00 -11.76
N ASN A 57 7.56 4.52 -12.90
CA ASN A 57 8.93 5.01 -13.12
C ASN A 57 10.02 4.01 -12.68
N GLY A 58 9.81 2.71 -12.87
CA GLY A 58 10.80 1.71 -12.49
C GLY A 58 10.94 1.48 -10.97
N GLY A 59 9.94 1.88 -10.18
CA GLY A 59 9.86 1.63 -8.73
C GLY A 59 10.01 2.86 -7.84
N GLU A 60 10.15 4.05 -8.43
CA GLU A 60 10.21 5.31 -7.66
C GLU A 60 8.96 5.51 -6.83
N ALA A 61 7.80 5.15 -7.39
CA ALA A 61 6.52 5.08 -6.70
C ALA A 61 5.96 3.66 -6.80
N ILE A 62 5.49 3.12 -5.67
CA ILE A 62 4.84 1.81 -5.61
C ILE A 62 3.53 1.96 -4.84
N MET A 63 2.44 1.43 -5.39
CA MET A 63 1.17 1.26 -4.70
C MET A 63 0.99 -0.22 -4.34
N SER A 64 0.76 -0.51 -3.08
CA SER A 64 0.37 -1.82 -2.57
C SER A 64 -1.10 -1.80 -2.14
N PHE A 65 -1.85 -2.80 -2.55
CA PHE A 65 -3.26 -3.01 -2.20
C PHE A 65 -3.36 -4.05 -1.08
N PRO A 66 -4.35 -3.94 -0.18
CA PRO A 66 -4.70 -5.04 0.72
C PRO A 66 -5.00 -6.32 -0.07
N LEU A 67 -4.60 -7.45 0.48
CA LEU A 67 -5.04 -8.75 -0.04
C LEU A 67 -6.52 -8.95 0.31
N PRO A 68 -7.23 -9.83 -0.40
CA PRO A 68 -8.63 -10.02 -0.09
C PRO A 68 -8.84 -10.55 1.34
N GLY A 69 -9.76 -9.92 2.06
CA GLY A 69 -10.02 -10.18 3.48
C GLY A 69 -9.12 -9.40 4.46
N GLU A 70 -8.13 -8.65 3.97
CA GLU A 70 -7.23 -7.84 4.79
C GLU A 70 -7.61 -6.35 4.73
N ASP A 71 -7.45 -5.65 5.87
CA ASP A 71 -7.72 -4.21 5.96
C ASP A 71 -6.49 -3.35 5.61
N THR A 72 -5.28 -3.95 5.62
CA THR A 72 -4.01 -3.25 5.39
C THR A 72 -3.26 -3.86 4.21
N ALA A 73 -2.53 -3.01 3.48
CA ALA A 73 -1.59 -3.50 2.47
C ALA A 73 -0.46 -4.28 3.14
N PRO A 74 -0.12 -5.50 2.67
CA PRO A 74 0.98 -6.26 3.25
C PRO A 74 2.32 -5.55 3.04
N PRO A 75 3.40 -6.03 3.70
CA PRO A 75 4.75 -5.63 3.34
C PRO A 75 5.03 -5.84 1.85
N SER A 76 5.97 -5.07 1.30
CA SER A 76 6.33 -5.11 -0.12
C SER A 76 6.72 -6.52 -0.59
N SER A 77 6.24 -6.92 -1.77
CA SER A 77 6.62 -8.21 -2.36
C SER A 77 8.09 -8.25 -2.77
N ASP A 78 8.62 -9.45 -3.05
CA ASP A 78 9.97 -9.61 -3.60
C ASP A 78 10.23 -8.78 -4.86
N ALA A 79 9.21 -8.57 -5.69
CA ALA A 79 9.33 -7.75 -6.90
C ALA A 79 9.49 -6.27 -6.53
N ALA A 80 8.66 -5.77 -5.60
CA ALA A 80 8.77 -4.42 -5.07
C ALA A 80 10.12 -4.21 -4.37
N VAL A 81 10.53 -5.11 -3.48
CA VAL A 81 11.83 -5.07 -2.77
C VAL A 81 13.01 -4.94 -3.73
N LYS A 82 13.00 -5.64 -4.87
CA LYS A 82 14.05 -5.52 -5.90
C LYS A 82 14.07 -4.14 -6.56
N LEU A 83 12.89 -3.59 -6.88
CA LEU A 83 12.79 -2.25 -7.46
C LEU A 83 13.19 -1.17 -6.45
N GLN A 84 12.71 -1.27 -5.22
CA GLN A 84 13.08 -0.40 -4.10
C GLN A 84 14.59 -0.38 -3.87
N ALA A 85 15.23 -1.54 -3.84
CA ALA A 85 16.68 -1.65 -3.71
C ALA A 85 17.41 -0.97 -4.87
N LYS A 86 16.93 -1.17 -6.10
CA LYS A 86 17.50 -0.55 -7.31
C LYS A 86 17.40 0.97 -7.26
N VAL A 87 16.22 1.51 -6.94
CA VAL A 87 15.97 2.96 -6.84
C VAL A 87 16.86 3.59 -5.78
N ALA A 88 16.95 2.96 -4.60
CA ALA A 88 17.77 3.47 -3.51
C ALA A 88 19.29 3.23 -3.71
N GLY A 89 19.72 2.66 -4.83
CA GLY A 89 21.13 2.37 -5.12
C GLY A 89 21.75 1.31 -4.21
N VAL A 90 20.92 0.47 -3.57
CA VAL A 90 21.36 -0.60 -2.65
C VAL A 90 21.36 -1.94 -3.38
N SER A 91 22.40 -2.75 -3.14
CA SER A 91 22.49 -4.07 -3.79
C SER A 91 21.42 -5.03 -3.26
N ALA A 92 20.83 -5.85 -4.13
CA ALA A 92 19.92 -6.91 -3.70
C ALA A 92 20.56 -7.87 -2.67
N LYS A 93 21.89 -8.06 -2.76
CA LYS A 93 22.66 -8.86 -1.79
C LYS A 93 22.68 -8.25 -0.40
N SER A 94 22.80 -6.92 -0.27
CA SER A 94 22.79 -6.24 1.03
C SER A 94 21.40 -6.25 1.65
N VAL A 95 20.34 -6.12 0.84
CA VAL A 95 18.96 -6.29 1.32
C VAL A 95 18.72 -7.71 1.82
N ALA A 96 19.14 -8.73 1.05
CA ALA A 96 19.02 -10.12 1.46
C ALA A 96 19.83 -10.45 2.73
N ALA A 97 21.04 -9.89 2.86
CA ALA A 97 21.83 -10.03 4.07
C ALA A 97 21.15 -9.37 5.28
N ALA A 98 20.60 -8.17 5.12
CA ALA A 98 19.85 -7.49 6.17
C ALA A 98 18.64 -8.32 6.63
N ALA A 99 17.88 -8.89 5.69
CA ALA A 99 16.77 -9.77 6.01
C ALA A 99 17.23 -11.06 6.74
N ALA A 100 18.35 -11.66 6.30
CA ALA A 100 18.93 -12.84 6.96
C ALA A 100 19.43 -12.55 8.38
N ASP A 101 19.90 -11.32 8.63
CA ASP A 101 20.28 -10.82 9.95
C ASP A 101 19.07 -10.41 10.82
N GLY A 102 17.84 -10.64 10.33
CA GLY A 102 16.60 -10.33 11.04
C GLY A 102 16.23 -8.85 11.07
N LYS A 103 16.83 -8.02 10.19
CA LYS A 103 16.43 -6.61 10.07
C LYS A 103 15.09 -6.50 9.36
N ALA A 104 14.20 -5.70 9.94
CA ALA A 104 12.89 -5.44 9.38
C ALA A 104 13.01 -4.59 8.11
N LEU A 105 12.56 -5.15 6.97
CA LEU A 105 12.51 -4.43 5.69
C LEU A 105 11.39 -3.39 5.65
N ALA A 106 10.33 -3.62 6.42
CA ALA A 106 9.21 -2.71 6.62
C ALA A 106 8.99 -2.49 8.12
N ALA A 107 8.44 -1.34 8.49
CA ALA A 107 7.98 -1.09 9.84
C ALA A 107 6.62 -1.78 10.09
N ASP A 108 6.09 -1.64 11.30
CA ASP A 108 4.81 -2.26 11.70
C ASP A 108 3.61 -1.75 10.86
N ASP A 109 3.73 -0.56 10.28
CA ASP A 109 2.77 0.02 9.34
C ASP A 109 2.96 -0.46 7.88
N GLY A 110 3.95 -1.31 7.64
CA GLY A 110 4.31 -1.82 6.31
C GLY A 110 5.14 -0.86 5.46
N CYS A 111 5.40 0.39 5.91
CA CYS A 111 6.26 1.31 5.18
C CYS A 111 7.70 0.80 5.18
N PRO A 112 8.42 0.78 4.05
CA PRO A 112 9.80 0.34 4.02
C PRO A 112 10.68 1.15 4.97
N THR A 113 11.66 0.48 5.58
CA THR A 113 12.57 1.11 6.55
C THR A 113 13.83 1.64 5.86
N GLN A 114 14.66 2.32 6.65
CA GLN A 114 16.01 2.77 6.27
C GLN A 114 16.93 1.62 5.82
N THR A 115 16.55 0.35 6.00
CA THR A 115 17.30 -0.80 5.48
C THR A 115 17.56 -0.68 3.97
N PHE A 116 16.67 0.00 3.25
CA PHE A 116 16.81 0.25 1.82
C PHE A 116 17.59 1.52 1.47
N GLY A 117 17.86 2.42 2.41
CA GLY A 117 18.28 3.80 2.11
C GLY A 117 17.32 4.79 2.76
N ASN A 118 17.85 5.94 3.16
CA ASN A 118 17.34 6.76 4.26
C ASN A 118 16.01 7.50 4.06
N ASP A 119 15.19 7.23 3.03
CA ASP A 119 14.17 8.19 2.60
C ASP A 119 12.82 7.60 2.17
N TRP A 120 12.43 6.43 2.69
CA TRP A 120 11.07 5.93 2.41
C TRP A 120 9.99 6.68 3.20
N TYR A 121 8.94 7.09 2.50
CA TYR A 121 7.72 7.64 3.10
C TYR A 121 6.49 7.13 2.37
N CYS A 122 5.41 6.99 3.13
CA CYS A 122 4.21 6.25 2.75
C CYS A 122 2.94 6.99 3.15
N PHE A 123 1.96 6.97 2.26
CA PHE A 123 0.63 7.51 2.42
C PHE A 123 -0.40 6.38 2.34
N TYR A 124 -1.40 6.42 3.21
CA TYR A 124 -2.39 5.35 3.36
C TYR A 124 -3.79 5.88 3.16
N GLN A 125 -4.61 5.07 2.49
CA GLN A 125 -5.97 5.43 2.13
C GLN A 125 -6.90 5.57 3.34
N TYR A 126 -6.65 4.84 4.41
CA TYR A 126 -7.49 4.87 5.62
C TYR A 126 -6.67 5.17 6.88
N GLU A 127 -7.39 5.39 7.97
CA GLU A 127 -6.82 5.52 9.31
C GLU A 127 -6.00 4.28 9.68
N ASN A 128 -5.11 4.42 10.66
CA ASN A 128 -4.31 3.33 11.23
C ASN A 128 -3.55 2.53 10.15
N PHE A 129 -3.07 3.22 9.11
CA PHE A 129 -2.29 2.63 8.02
C PHE A 129 -3.09 1.63 7.17
N GLY A 130 -4.42 1.77 7.15
CA GLY A 130 -5.34 0.92 6.40
C GLY A 130 -5.45 1.26 4.91
N GLY A 131 -6.03 0.31 4.17
CA GLY A 131 -6.28 0.41 2.75
C GLY A 131 -5.00 0.34 1.91
N ARG A 132 -5.05 0.96 0.73
CA ARG A 132 -3.92 1.03 -0.20
C ARG A 132 -2.79 1.87 0.42
N ARG A 133 -1.54 1.40 0.29
CA ARG A 133 -0.31 2.12 0.64
C ARG A 133 0.37 2.62 -0.62
N LEU A 134 0.63 3.92 -0.72
CA LEU A 134 1.42 4.53 -1.79
C LEU A 134 2.73 5.07 -1.20
N GLN A 135 3.86 4.76 -1.83
CA GLN A 135 5.18 4.96 -1.22
C GLN A 135 6.25 5.40 -2.22
N TRP A 136 7.21 6.19 -1.73
CA TRP A 136 8.34 6.75 -2.47
C TRP A 136 9.64 6.70 -1.67
N ASN A 137 10.77 6.81 -2.36
CA ASN A 137 12.12 6.89 -1.76
C ASN A 137 12.88 8.18 -2.12
N GLU A 138 12.39 8.94 -3.10
CA GLU A 138 13.19 9.99 -3.71
C GLU A 138 12.97 11.37 -3.07
N SER A 139 13.92 12.27 -3.30
CA SER A 139 13.77 13.67 -2.93
C SER A 139 13.00 14.39 -4.03
N HIS A 140 11.90 15.03 -3.67
CA HIS A 140 11.10 15.86 -4.56
C HIS A 140 11.21 17.31 -4.13
N PRO A 141 12.13 18.11 -4.71
CA PRO A 141 12.24 19.53 -4.35
C PRO A 141 10.94 20.26 -4.70
N HIS A 142 10.68 21.41 -4.09
CA HIS A 142 9.47 22.20 -4.36
C HIS A 142 9.25 22.57 -5.85
N THR A 143 10.30 22.53 -6.68
CA THR A 143 10.21 22.73 -8.13
C THR A 143 9.71 21.50 -8.91
N ASP A 144 9.59 20.36 -8.25
CA ASP A 144 9.20 19.06 -8.81
C ASP A 144 8.20 18.37 -7.85
N LEU A 145 7.01 18.96 -7.76
CA LEU A 145 5.92 18.48 -6.90
C LEU A 145 5.44 17.10 -7.35
N VAL A 146 5.15 16.24 -6.39
CA VAL A 146 4.46 14.98 -6.65
C VAL A 146 2.97 15.18 -6.49
N PHE A 147 2.19 14.82 -7.50
CA PHE A 147 0.73 14.89 -7.47
C PHE A 147 0.12 13.51 -7.23
N PHE A 148 -0.75 13.38 -6.23
CA PHE A 148 -1.41 12.10 -5.91
C PHE A 148 -2.37 11.63 -7.02
N SER A 149 -2.90 12.55 -7.83
CA SER A 149 -3.76 12.27 -9.00
C SER A 149 -3.06 11.40 -10.05
N VAL A 150 -1.74 11.51 -10.19
CA VAL A 150 -0.94 10.68 -11.11
C VAL A 150 -1.06 9.19 -10.78
N TYR A 151 -1.43 8.87 -9.53
CA TYR A 151 -1.49 7.53 -8.99
C TYR A 151 -2.93 7.09 -8.60
N ASP A 152 -3.99 7.83 -8.98
CA ASP A 152 -5.38 7.60 -8.50
C ASP A 152 -5.49 7.57 -6.96
N PHE A 153 -4.77 8.51 -6.32
CA PHE A 153 -4.66 8.63 -4.87
C PHE A 153 -4.96 10.04 -4.33
N ASP A 154 -5.39 10.97 -5.18
CA ASP A 154 -5.83 12.28 -4.73
C ASP A 154 -7.06 12.15 -3.82
N ASN A 155 -7.09 12.96 -2.76
CA ASN A 155 -8.20 12.95 -1.80
C ASN A 155 -8.45 11.56 -1.19
N LYS A 156 -7.38 10.79 -0.96
CA LYS A 156 -7.42 9.47 -0.30
C LYS A 156 -6.68 9.40 1.01
N THR A 157 -5.73 10.29 1.28
CA THR A 157 -4.87 10.10 2.46
C THR A 157 -5.63 10.36 3.76
N SER A 158 -5.58 9.37 4.65
CA SER A 158 -6.07 9.45 6.02
C SER A 158 -4.97 9.24 7.07
N SER A 159 -3.88 8.55 6.71
CA SER A 159 -2.71 8.34 7.58
C SER A 159 -1.41 8.29 6.77
N TRP A 160 -0.28 8.47 7.43
CA TRP A 160 1.04 8.53 6.78
C TRP A 160 2.16 8.03 7.68
N SER A 161 3.28 7.66 7.06
CA SER A 161 4.49 7.21 7.74
C SER A 161 5.72 7.66 6.98
N ASN A 162 6.54 8.49 7.62
CA ASN A 162 7.82 8.97 7.09
C ASN A 162 8.95 8.26 7.82
N LYS A 163 9.55 7.24 7.19
CA LYS A 163 10.75 6.59 7.71
C LYS A 163 12.02 7.30 7.27
N GLY A 164 11.87 8.32 6.44
CA GLY A 164 12.91 9.12 5.84
C GLY A 164 13.55 10.15 6.76
N GLY A 165 14.68 10.73 6.31
CA GLY A 165 15.40 11.79 7.02
C GLY A 165 14.90 13.21 6.70
N LYS A 166 14.04 13.35 5.69
CA LYS A 166 13.53 14.64 5.20
C LYS A 166 12.17 14.97 5.79
N TYR A 167 11.83 16.27 5.79
CA TYR A 167 10.44 16.68 6.00
C TYR A 167 9.65 16.48 4.71
N ILE A 168 8.42 15.99 4.85
CA ILE A 168 7.45 15.96 3.76
C ILE A 168 6.41 17.03 4.02
N TYR A 169 6.16 17.88 3.04
CA TYR A 169 5.18 18.96 3.11
C TYR A 169 4.02 18.59 2.21
N VAL A 170 2.83 18.47 2.80
CA VAL A 170 1.65 17.95 2.13
C VAL A 170 0.60 19.04 2.01
N ASP A 171 0.16 19.26 0.79
CA ASP A 171 -0.74 20.34 0.44
C ASP A 171 -2.00 19.82 -0.26
N GLY A 172 -3.06 20.60 -0.14
CA GLY A 172 -4.31 20.44 -0.89
C GLY A 172 -4.41 21.50 -1.97
N ARG A 173 -5.23 21.23 -2.98
CA ARG A 173 -5.57 22.16 -4.05
C ARG A 173 -6.41 23.32 -3.52
N SER A 174 -6.12 24.54 -3.99
CA SER A 174 -7.06 25.66 -3.83
C SER A 174 -8.17 25.67 -4.88
N VAL A 175 -8.02 24.89 -5.96
CA VAL A 175 -9.05 24.72 -7.01
C VAL A 175 -9.26 23.24 -7.30
N THR A 176 -10.46 22.74 -7.02
CA THR A 176 -10.85 21.34 -7.24
C THR A 176 -10.57 20.90 -8.68
N GLY A 177 -9.92 19.74 -8.84
CA GLY A 177 -9.63 19.14 -10.15
C GLY A 177 -8.51 19.82 -10.95
N GLN A 178 -7.78 20.78 -10.37
CA GLN A 178 -6.64 21.43 -11.04
C GLN A 178 -5.33 21.22 -10.30
N ASP A 179 -4.49 20.32 -10.81
CA ASP A 179 -3.15 20.01 -10.25
C ASP A 179 -2.31 21.28 -10.10
N ARG A 180 -2.43 22.23 -11.04
CA ARG A 180 -1.73 23.52 -10.98
C ARG A 180 -1.96 24.30 -9.68
N SER A 181 -3.09 24.12 -8.99
CA SER A 181 -3.31 24.83 -7.71
C SER A 181 -2.41 24.34 -6.55
N CYS A 182 -1.65 23.26 -6.76
CA CYS A 182 -0.56 22.84 -5.87
C CYS A 182 0.75 23.62 -6.09
N ASP A 183 0.95 24.24 -7.26
CA ASP A 183 2.12 25.10 -7.52
C ASP A 183 1.84 26.58 -7.22
N GLN A 184 0.57 26.98 -7.25
CA GLN A 184 0.12 28.36 -7.06
C GLN A 184 -1.02 28.43 -6.06
N GLY A 185 -0.69 28.87 -4.84
CA GLY A 185 -1.69 29.09 -3.78
C GLY A 185 -2.26 27.80 -3.22
N SER A 186 -1.44 26.76 -3.10
CA SER A 186 -1.79 25.53 -2.41
C SER A 186 -2.20 25.81 -0.96
N ILE A 187 -3.04 24.96 -0.40
CA ILE A 187 -3.43 25.03 1.00
C ILE A 187 -2.55 24.05 1.76
N SER A 188 -1.64 24.55 2.59
CA SER A 188 -0.83 23.67 3.43
C SER A 188 -1.70 22.91 4.42
N LEU A 189 -1.58 21.57 4.40
CA LEU A 189 -2.42 20.69 5.21
C LEU A 189 -1.64 20.22 6.44
N TRP A 190 -0.50 19.57 6.23
CA TRP A 190 0.37 19.12 7.31
C TRP A 190 1.82 18.97 6.85
N GLN A 191 2.67 18.71 7.85
CA GLN A 191 4.07 18.41 7.67
C GLN A 191 4.38 17.07 8.35
N GLU A 192 5.14 16.22 7.67
CA GLU A 192 5.62 14.94 8.19
C GLU A 192 7.05 15.13 8.68
N ALA A 193 7.26 14.98 9.99
CA ALA A 193 8.62 15.05 10.53
C ALA A 193 9.42 13.80 10.14
N PRO A 194 10.75 13.91 10.00
CA PRO A 194 11.63 12.75 9.80
C PRO A 194 11.37 11.66 10.84
N HIS A 195 11.39 10.41 10.41
CA HIS A 195 11.24 9.22 11.26
C HIS A 195 9.99 9.24 12.16
N SER A 196 8.88 9.75 11.64
CA SER A 196 7.62 9.84 12.36
C SER A 196 6.47 9.26 11.55
N SER A 197 5.31 9.11 12.19
CA SER A 197 4.09 8.63 11.54
C SER A 197 2.87 9.20 12.24
N LYS A 198 1.74 9.21 11.55
CA LYS A 198 0.46 9.61 12.14
C LYS A 198 -0.64 8.69 11.65
N ALA A 199 -1.23 7.94 12.58
CA ALA A 199 -2.32 7.00 12.30
C ALA A 199 -3.63 7.68 11.85
N TYR A 200 -3.78 8.99 12.08
CA TYR A 200 -4.89 9.76 11.54
C TYR A 200 -4.53 11.23 11.38
N VAL A 201 -4.70 11.79 10.19
CA VAL A 201 -4.40 13.21 9.91
C VAL A 201 -5.34 14.16 10.67
N GLY A 202 -6.55 13.71 10.99
CA GLY A 202 -7.60 14.47 11.66
C GLY A 202 -8.76 14.82 10.72
N ALA A 203 -9.97 14.89 11.25
CA ALA A 203 -11.20 15.02 10.45
C ALA A 203 -11.24 16.24 9.51
N SER A 204 -10.57 17.34 9.87
CA SER A 204 -10.52 18.53 9.01
C SER A 204 -9.55 18.39 7.83
N LEU A 205 -8.66 17.40 7.85
CA LEU A 205 -7.60 17.16 6.84
C LEU A 205 -7.78 15.84 6.10
N ASP A 206 -8.64 14.96 6.59
CA ASP A 206 -8.93 13.66 6.02
C ASP A 206 -9.37 13.76 4.55
N ASN A 207 -8.77 12.93 3.69
CA ASN A 207 -9.08 12.89 2.26
C ASN A 207 -8.88 14.25 1.55
N LYS A 208 -7.88 15.05 1.95
CA LYS A 208 -7.58 16.35 1.32
C LYS A 208 -6.22 16.47 0.63
N ALA A 209 -5.33 15.49 0.80
CA ALA A 209 -4.02 15.57 0.18
C ALA A 209 -4.12 15.45 -1.34
N ASP A 210 -3.47 16.39 -2.03
CA ASP A 210 -3.42 16.46 -3.49
C ASP A 210 -2.00 16.41 -4.04
N CYS A 211 -1.03 16.91 -3.28
CA CYS A 211 0.38 16.90 -3.65
C CYS A 211 1.31 16.96 -2.44
N PHE A 212 2.59 16.69 -2.68
CA PHE A 212 3.63 16.91 -1.67
C PHE A 212 4.99 17.26 -2.31
N TRP A 213 5.89 17.73 -1.45
CA TRP A 213 7.32 17.88 -1.75
C TRP A 213 8.16 17.61 -0.49
N THR A 214 9.48 17.49 -0.65
CA THR A 214 10.44 17.15 0.39
C THR A 214 11.48 18.25 0.60
N SER A 215 11.94 18.46 1.85
CA SER A 215 13.06 19.37 2.18
C SER A 215 14.39 19.00 1.55
#